data_AF-A0A930DDS9-F1
#
_entry.id   AF-A0A930DDS9-F1
#
_cell.length_a   1.000
_cell.length_b   1.000
_cell.length_c   1.000
_cell.angle_alpha   90.00
_cell.angle_beta   90.00
_cell.angle_gamma   90.00
#
_symmetry.space_group_name_H-M   'P 1'
#
loop_
_entity.id
_entity.type
_entity.pdbx_description
1 polymer ?
#
loop_
_entity_poly.entity_id
_entity_poly.type
_entity_poly.pdbx_seq_one_letter_code
_entity_poly.pdbx_strand_id
1 'polypeptide(L)'
;MSTDVKLSKLLITSYKNKNFAISYDENRANEIEYIEDTSLLGSIHIGKVKKIAQNINAAFVEIEYNSKRQIVYFDMAELKYLIFADEKEHKVLHEGDDIVIKISKLPIKNKLPGATANISDCEVLDQILAKKNYIKAPAMFYAGSKDYIDIVKDRLKYAEFDIVTDIKDIYEGIVDFFKEEREDLLGRVRFYEDNLISLNKLYSIDTLFSDSLSKKVWLKDGGYLYIESTEALTVVDVNTGKNVRKKEAEII
;
A
#
# COMPACT_ATOMS: atom_id res chain seq x y z
N MET A 1 13.24 8.88 21.26
CA MET A 1 12.77 10.09 20.56
C MET A 1 11.45 9.73 19.91
N SER A 2 10.35 10.36 20.33
CA SER A 2 9.05 10.18 19.69
C SER A 2 9.16 10.76 18.28
N THR A 3 9.26 9.92 17.26
CA THR A 3 9.01 10.32 15.87
C THR A 3 7.50 10.37 15.70
N ASP A 4 6.86 11.34 16.35
CA ASP A 4 5.52 11.71 15.97
C ASP A 4 5.63 12.24 14.54
N VAL A 5 5.15 11.45 13.59
CA VAL A 5 5.00 11.89 12.21
C VAL A 5 4.05 13.08 12.27
N LYS A 6 4.60 14.29 12.16
CA LYS A 6 3.79 15.49 12.01
C LYS A 6 3.15 15.42 10.64
N LEU A 7 1.85 15.12 10.63
CA LEU A 7 1.03 15.12 9.43
C LEU A 7 0.05 16.26 9.56
N SER A 8 0.18 17.25 8.67
CA SER A 8 -0.73 18.39 8.59
C SER A 8 -1.72 18.25 7.44
N LYS A 9 -1.32 17.55 6.37
CA LYS A 9 -2.11 17.40 5.16
C LYS A 9 -1.77 16.10 4.42
N LEU A 10 -2.80 15.45 3.89
CA LEU A 10 -2.71 14.33 2.96
C LEU A 10 -3.21 14.79 1.59
N LEU A 11 -2.34 14.73 0.59
CA LEU A 11 -2.65 15.05 -0.78
C LEU A 11 -2.87 13.76 -1.56
N ILE A 12 -4.03 13.58 -2.20
CA ILE A 12 -4.31 12.42 -3.04
C ILE A 12 -4.53 12.88 -4.47
N THR A 13 -3.67 12.46 -5.40
CA THR A 13 -3.73 12.93 -6.79
C THR A 13 -3.16 11.90 -7.76
N SER A 14 -3.30 12.17 -9.06
CA SER A 14 -2.75 11.33 -10.11
C SER A 14 -1.45 11.90 -10.67
N TYR A 15 -0.44 11.05 -10.75
CA TYR A 15 0.84 11.31 -11.41
C TYR A 15 1.15 10.19 -12.39
N LYS A 16 1.33 10.52 -13.68
CA LYS A 16 1.59 9.54 -14.77
C LYS A 16 0.57 8.38 -14.79
N ASN A 17 -0.73 8.70 -14.70
CA ASN A 17 -1.85 7.75 -14.70
C ASN A 17 -1.85 6.76 -13.52
N LYS A 18 -1.27 7.16 -12.40
CA LYS A 18 -1.21 6.39 -11.16
C LYS A 18 -1.58 7.30 -10.00
N ASN A 19 -2.37 6.78 -9.07
CA ASN A 19 -2.80 7.56 -7.93
C ASN A 19 -1.78 7.43 -6.80
N PHE A 20 -1.55 8.51 -6.08
CA PHE A 20 -0.62 8.56 -4.96
C PHE A 20 -1.20 9.36 -3.81
N ALA A 21 -0.91 8.92 -2.59
CA ALA A 21 -1.10 9.67 -1.37
C ALA A 21 0.25 10.28 -0.95
N ILE A 22 0.28 11.60 -0.75
CA ILE A 22 1.48 12.33 -0.35
C ILE A 22 1.20 13.01 0.98
N SER A 23 1.93 12.60 2.01
CA SER A 23 1.86 13.17 3.34
C SER A 23 2.73 14.43 3.41
N TYR A 24 2.20 15.48 4.02
CA TYR A 24 2.89 16.75 4.23
C TYR A 24 2.93 17.14 5.70
N ASP A 25 4.12 17.53 6.15
CA ASP A 25 4.33 18.33 7.35
C ASP A 25 4.49 19.80 6.93
N GLU A 26 3.48 20.62 7.21
CA GLU A 26 3.32 21.98 6.69
C GLU A 26 3.47 22.04 5.15
N ASN A 27 4.65 22.46 4.68
CA ASN A 27 4.97 22.61 3.26
C ASN A 27 5.96 21.57 2.74
N ARG A 28 6.34 20.60 3.58
CA ARG A 28 7.33 19.57 3.24
C ARG A 28 6.68 18.21 3.10
N ALA A 29 6.76 17.62 1.93
CA ALA A 29 6.40 16.22 1.72
C ALA A 29 7.35 15.33 2.55
N ASN A 30 6.79 14.40 3.32
CA ASN A 30 7.54 13.48 4.17
C ASN A 30 7.37 12.01 3.75
N GLU A 31 6.28 11.66 3.07
CA GLU A 31 5.98 10.31 2.61
C GLU A 31 5.19 10.35 1.30
N ILE A 32 5.46 9.40 0.41
CA ILE A 32 4.72 9.19 -0.84
C ILE A 32 4.34 7.71 -0.88
N GLU A 33 3.05 7.44 -1.00
CA GLU A 33 2.48 6.10 -1.05
C GLU A 33 1.70 5.93 -2.36
N TYR A 34 1.92 4.81 -3.04
CA TYR A 34 1.20 4.48 -4.26
C TYR A 34 -0.16 3.89 -3.89
N ILE A 35 -1.23 4.41 -4.52
CA ILE A 35 -2.60 3.98 -4.29
C ILE A 35 -2.99 3.00 -5.38
N GLU A 36 -3.41 1.81 -4.97
CA GLU A 36 -4.04 0.83 -5.86
C GLU A 36 -5.56 1.06 -5.97
N ASP A 37 -6.17 0.69 -7.10
CA ASP A 37 -7.63 0.90 -7.34
C ASP A 37 -8.52 0.18 -6.30
N THR A 38 -7.98 -0.90 -5.74
CA THR A 38 -8.53 -1.75 -4.67
C THR A 38 -7.35 -2.15 -3.80
N SER A 39 -7.52 -2.34 -2.50
CA SER A 39 -6.43 -2.82 -1.64
C SER A 39 -6.27 -4.34 -1.78
N LEU A 40 -5.02 -4.80 -1.70
CA LEU A 40 -4.74 -6.22 -1.52
C LEU A 40 -5.22 -6.68 -0.14
N LEU A 41 -5.14 -5.81 0.88
CA LEU A 41 -5.59 -6.15 2.22
C LEU A 41 -7.11 -6.33 2.25
N GLY A 42 -7.60 -7.37 2.92
CA GLY A 42 -9.02 -7.69 2.99
C GLY A 42 -9.60 -8.30 1.72
N SER A 43 -8.87 -8.27 0.59
CA SER A 43 -9.30 -8.94 -0.64
C SER A 43 -9.41 -10.46 -0.44
N ILE A 44 -10.37 -11.07 -1.14
CA ILE A 44 -10.66 -12.51 -1.06
C ILE A 44 -10.33 -13.14 -2.41
N HIS A 45 -9.62 -14.26 -2.37
CA HIS A 45 -9.08 -14.94 -3.54
C HIS A 45 -9.46 -16.40 -3.55
N ILE A 46 -9.66 -16.94 -4.75
CA ILE A 46 -9.55 -18.37 -5.02
C ILE A 46 -8.10 -18.63 -5.40
N GLY A 47 -7.32 -19.11 -4.44
CA GLY A 47 -5.88 -19.32 -4.57
C GLY A 47 -5.52 -20.77 -4.91
N LYS A 48 -4.41 -20.96 -5.62
CA LYS A 48 -3.86 -22.27 -5.97
C LYS A 48 -2.75 -22.66 -4.99
N VAL A 49 -2.89 -23.76 -4.26
CA VAL A 49 -1.81 -24.24 -3.40
C VAL A 49 -0.63 -24.70 -4.26
N LYS A 50 0.51 -24.04 -4.15
CA LYS A 50 1.72 -24.39 -4.91
C LYS A 50 2.67 -25.29 -4.16
N LYS A 51 2.77 -25.09 -2.85
CA LYS A 51 3.70 -25.84 -2.01
C LYS A 51 3.21 -25.90 -0.58
N ILE A 52 3.36 -27.06 0.05
CA ILE A 52 3.12 -27.23 1.49
C ILE A 52 4.47 -27.47 2.18
N ALA A 53 4.79 -26.62 3.15
CA ALA A 53 6.02 -26.69 3.93
C ALA A 53 5.70 -27.11 5.36
N GLN A 54 5.73 -28.43 5.60
CA GLN A 54 5.37 -29.03 6.90
C GLN A 54 6.28 -28.56 8.04
N ASN A 55 7.55 -28.29 7.76
CA ASN A 55 8.54 -27.83 8.76
C ASN A 55 8.20 -26.46 9.37
N ILE A 56 7.47 -25.62 8.65
CA ILE A 56 7.00 -24.29 9.11
C ILE A 56 5.48 -24.23 9.24
N ASN A 57 4.81 -25.39 9.16
CA ASN A 57 3.37 -25.54 9.22
C ASN A 57 2.61 -24.53 8.34
N ALA A 58 3.03 -24.40 7.08
CA ALA A 58 2.48 -23.40 6.17
C ALA A 58 2.24 -23.93 4.76
N ALA A 59 1.32 -23.29 4.04
CA ALA A 59 1.15 -23.44 2.61
C ALA A 59 1.50 -22.14 1.89
N PHE A 60 2.09 -22.27 0.70
CA PHE A 60 2.34 -21.18 -0.23
C PHE A 60 1.26 -21.23 -1.30
N VAL A 61 0.47 -20.17 -1.37
CA VAL A 61 -0.72 -20.10 -2.21
C VAL A 61 -0.49 -19.05 -3.29
N GLU A 62 -0.65 -19.41 -4.56
CA GLU A 62 -0.63 -18.46 -5.67
C GLU A 62 -2.00 -17.78 -5.78
N ILE A 63 -1.99 -16.45 -5.83
CA ILE A 63 -3.16 -15.62 -6.07
C ILE A 63 -2.92 -14.72 -7.29
N GLU A 64 -3.99 -14.16 -7.84
CA GLU A 64 -3.94 -13.15 -8.89
C GLU A 64 -4.43 -11.81 -8.33
N TYR A 65 -3.63 -10.77 -8.54
CA TYR A 65 -3.97 -9.43 -8.11
C TYR A 65 -3.32 -8.39 -9.05
N ASN A 66 -4.09 -7.39 -9.49
CA ASN A 66 -3.65 -6.41 -10.50
C ASN A 66 -3.03 -7.06 -11.75
N SER A 67 -3.68 -8.12 -12.25
CA SER A 67 -3.24 -8.91 -13.41
C SER A 67 -1.85 -9.55 -13.26
N LYS A 68 -1.37 -9.72 -12.02
CA LYS A 68 -0.10 -10.36 -11.69
C LYS A 68 -0.33 -11.52 -10.74
N ARG A 69 0.45 -12.59 -10.92
CA ARG A 69 0.49 -13.72 -9.99
C ARG A 69 1.50 -13.44 -8.90
N GLN A 70 1.13 -13.74 -7.66
CA GLN A 70 2.03 -13.62 -6.51
C GLN A 70 1.75 -14.74 -5.50
N ILE A 71 2.76 -15.07 -4.71
CA ILE A 71 2.65 -16.07 -3.65
C ILE A 71 2.33 -15.38 -2.33
N VAL A 72 1.35 -15.91 -1.62
CA VAL A 72 1.02 -15.53 -0.25
C VAL A 72 1.25 -16.69 0.71
N TYR A 73 1.44 -16.33 1.97
CA TYR A 73 1.68 -17.25 3.06
C TYR A 73 0.36 -17.58 3.76
N PHE A 74 0.04 -18.88 3.88
CA PHE A 74 -1.12 -19.38 4.61
C PHE A 74 -0.66 -20.27 5.77
N ASP A 75 -1.13 -19.97 6.99
CA ASP A 75 -0.82 -20.76 8.18
C ASP A 75 -1.73 -21.99 8.27
N MET A 76 -1.15 -23.19 8.35
CA MET A 76 -1.89 -24.44 8.42
C MET A 76 -2.65 -24.61 9.76
N ALA A 77 -2.38 -23.80 10.78
CA ALA A 77 -3.21 -23.75 11.99
C ALA A 77 -4.67 -23.34 11.69
N GLU A 78 -4.92 -22.71 10.54
CA GLU A 78 -6.24 -22.25 10.12
C GLU A 78 -7.03 -23.24 9.25
N LEU A 79 -6.52 -24.46 9.04
CA LEU A 79 -7.18 -25.48 8.22
C LEU A 79 -8.65 -25.76 8.61
N LYS A 80 -8.99 -25.59 9.89
CA LYS A 80 -10.36 -25.76 10.40
C LYS A 80 -11.39 -24.80 9.80
N TYR A 81 -10.96 -23.67 9.24
CA TYR A 81 -11.82 -22.68 8.59
C TYR A 81 -11.75 -22.75 7.07
N LEU A 82 -10.94 -23.66 6.52
CA LEU A 82 -10.64 -23.70 5.10
C LEU A 82 -11.87 -24.09 4.27
N ILE A 83 -12.05 -23.38 3.16
CA ILE A 83 -13.06 -23.68 2.15
C ILE A 83 -12.34 -24.08 0.87
N PHE A 84 -12.53 -25.31 0.43
CA PHE A 84 -12.04 -25.81 -0.87
C PHE A 84 -12.91 -25.28 -2.01
N ALA A 85 -12.30 -24.99 -3.14
CA ALA A 85 -12.95 -24.43 -4.34
C ALA A 85 -12.68 -25.29 -5.60
N ASP A 86 -12.17 -26.51 -5.44
CA ASP A 86 -11.73 -27.39 -6.52
C ASP A 86 -12.77 -28.48 -6.90
N GLU A 87 -14.04 -28.29 -6.49
CA GLU A 87 -15.17 -29.23 -6.65
C GLU A 87 -15.03 -30.58 -5.93
N LYS A 88 -13.86 -30.91 -5.38
CA LYS A 88 -13.62 -32.20 -4.76
C LYS A 88 -14.03 -32.19 -3.29
N GLU A 89 -14.62 -33.28 -2.84
CA GLU A 89 -14.84 -33.50 -1.41
C GLU A 89 -13.59 -34.10 -0.78
N HIS A 90 -12.78 -33.26 -0.14
CA HIS A 90 -11.72 -33.70 0.75
C HIS A 90 -11.54 -32.72 1.92
N LYS A 91 -10.87 -33.22 2.97
CA LYS A 91 -10.64 -32.48 4.22
C LYS A 91 -9.17 -32.20 4.48
N VAL A 92 -8.29 -32.72 3.63
CA VAL A 92 -6.84 -32.63 3.78
C VAL A 92 -6.33 -31.78 2.64
N LEU A 93 -5.58 -30.74 2.98
CA LEU A 93 -4.99 -29.85 1.99
C LEU A 93 -3.82 -30.54 1.28
N HIS A 94 -3.84 -30.51 -0.05
CA HIS A 94 -2.79 -31.00 -0.92
C HIS A 94 -2.27 -29.90 -1.85
N GLU A 95 -1.07 -30.12 -2.38
CA GLU A 95 -0.54 -29.28 -3.44
C GLU A 95 -1.41 -29.42 -4.71
N GLY A 96 -1.72 -28.28 -5.32
CA GLY A 96 -2.60 -28.21 -6.48
C GLY A 96 -4.08 -28.00 -6.14
N ASP A 97 -4.46 -27.95 -4.87
CA ASP A 97 -5.84 -27.64 -4.48
C ASP A 97 -6.15 -26.14 -4.68
N ASP A 98 -7.43 -25.86 -4.94
CA ASP A 98 -7.96 -24.50 -5.03
C ASP A 98 -8.67 -24.19 -3.71
N ILE A 99 -8.32 -23.07 -3.07
CA ILE A 99 -8.81 -22.71 -1.74
C ILE A 99 -9.25 -21.24 -1.68
N VAL A 100 -10.27 -20.97 -0.88
CA VAL A 100 -10.68 -19.61 -0.56
C VAL A 100 -9.82 -19.05 0.56
N ILE A 101 -9.19 -17.91 0.34
CA ILE A 101 -8.39 -17.20 1.34
C ILE A 101 -8.64 -15.69 1.30
N LYS A 102 -8.59 -15.03 2.47
CA LYS A 102 -8.62 -13.57 2.62
C LYS A 102 -7.23 -13.06 2.98
N ILE A 103 -6.79 -11.97 2.38
CA ILE A 103 -5.52 -11.35 2.78
C ILE A 103 -5.71 -10.62 4.11
N SER A 104 -4.95 -11.02 5.11
CA SER A 104 -5.00 -10.47 6.47
C SER A 104 -3.80 -9.59 6.81
N LYS A 105 -2.69 -9.70 6.05
CA LYS A 105 -1.46 -8.92 6.28
C LYS A 105 -0.80 -8.56 4.95
N LEU A 106 -0.47 -7.29 4.79
CA LEU A 106 0.36 -6.81 3.68
C LEU A 106 1.81 -7.32 3.80
N PRO A 107 2.57 -7.37 2.69
CA PRO A 107 3.96 -7.79 2.71
C PRO A 107 4.80 -6.83 3.57
N ILE A 108 5.71 -7.38 4.37
CA ILE A 108 6.61 -6.59 5.24
C ILE A 108 8.05 -6.98 4.92
N LYS A 109 8.80 -6.04 4.33
CA LYS A 109 10.19 -6.26 3.89
C LYS A 109 10.29 -7.49 2.99
N ASN A 110 10.92 -8.56 3.48
CA ASN A 110 11.12 -9.81 2.75
C ASN A 110 10.03 -10.86 3.03
N LYS A 111 9.03 -10.53 3.87
CA LYS A 111 7.92 -11.44 4.19
C LYS A 111 6.80 -11.27 3.17
N LEU A 112 6.32 -12.40 2.66
CA LEU A 112 5.15 -12.47 1.78
C LEU A 112 3.89 -11.96 2.51
N PRO A 113 2.85 -11.54 1.77
CA PRO A 113 1.56 -11.23 2.36
C PRO A 113 1.00 -12.44 3.11
N GLY A 114 0.33 -12.19 4.23
CA GLY A 114 -0.32 -13.22 5.04
C GLY A 114 -1.79 -13.38 4.66
N ALA A 115 -2.23 -14.62 4.56
CA ALA A 115 -3.61 -14.98 4.25
C ALA A 115 -4.24 -15.78 5.40
N THR A 116 -5.56 -15.60 5.58
CA THR A 116 -6.40 -16.31 6.55
C THR A 116 -7.51 -17.05 5.84
N ALA A 117 -7.90 -18.21 6.37
CA ALA A 117 -9.09 -18.94 5.93
C ALA A 117 -10.34 -18.50 6.72
N ASN A 118 -10.16 -17.80 7.84
CA ASN A 118 -11.29 -17.30 8.62
C ASN A 118 -11.90 -16.07 7.94
N ILE A 119 -12.99 -16.31 7.23
CA ILE A 119 -13.79 -15.29 6.53
C ILE A 119 -15.22 -15.20 7.07
N SER A 120 -15.44 -15.64 8.31
CA SER A 120 -16.76 -15.64 8.96
C SER A 120 -17.34 -14.24 9.19
N ASP A 121 -16.49 -13.23 9.21
CA ASP A 121 -16.82 -11.81 9.35
C ASP A 121 -17.14 -11.12 8.01
N CYS A 122 -17.04 -11.83 6.88
CA CYS A 122 -17.17 -11.23 5.56
C CYS A 122 -18.64 -11.23 5.12
N GLU A 123 -19.16 -10.04 4.80
CA GLU A 123 -20.54 -9.83 4.30
C GLU A 123 -20.83 -10.59 2.99
N VAL A 124 -19.78 -10.94 2.24
CA VAL A 124 -19.87 -11.63 0.95
C VAL A 124 -19.76 -13.15 1.03
N LEU A 125 -19.78 -13.75 2.23
CA LEU A 125 -19.59 -15.20 2.43
C LEU A 125 -20.58 -16.05 1.62
N ASP A 126 -21.86 -15.69 1.60
CA ASP A 126 -22.88 -16.46 0.85
C ASP A 126 -22.60 -16.46 -0.65
N GLN A 127 -22.12 -15.33 -1.19
CA GLN A 127 -21.76 -15.23 -2.60
C GLN A 127 -20.54 -16.10 -2.92
N ILE A 128 -19.56 -16.12 -2.03
CA ILE A 128 -18.36 -16.96 -2.14
C ILE A 128 -18.76 -18.43 -2.18
N LEU A 129 -19.56 -18.89 -1.22
CA LEU A 129 -19.98 -20.29 -1.14
C LEU A 129 -20.75 -20.73 -2.38
N ALA A 130 -21.59 -19.86 -2.93
CA ALA A 130 -22.38 -20.13 -4.13
C ALA A 130 -21.52 -20.19 -5.41
N LYS A 131 -20.44 -19.41 -5.51
CA LYS A 131 -19.70 -19.20 -6.76
C LYS A 131 -18.29 -19.79 -6.80
N LYS A 132 -17.71 -20.18 -5.65
CA LYS A 132 -16.30 -20.60 -5.54
C LYS A 132 -15.87 -21.64 -6.56
N ASN A 133 -16.72 -22.63 -6.87
CA ASN A 133 -16.40 -23.73 -7.78
C ASN A 133 -16.42 -23.31 -9.27
N TYR A 134 -17.05 -22.18 -9.60
CA TYR A 134 -17.16 -21.70 -10.98
C TYR A 134 -16.00 -20.77 -11.37
N ILE A 135 -15.14 -20.42 -10.42
CA ILE A 135 -14.03 -19.48 -10.62
C ILE A 135 -12.73 -20.28 -10.62
N LYS A 136 -11.98 -20.17 -11.72
CA LYS A 136 -10.71 -20.88 -11.87
C LYS A 136 -9.61 -20.16 -11.10
N ALA A 137 -8.92 -20.89 -10.23
CA ALA A 137 -7.72 -20.39 -9.55
C ALA A 137 -6.54 -20.21 -10.52
N PRO A 138 -5.63 -19.23 -10.28
CA PRO A 138 -5.74 -18.18 -9.26
C PRO A 138 -6.63 -17.03 -9.75
N ALA A 139 -7.52 -16.52 -8.89
CA ALA A 139 -8.36 -15.37 -9.21
C ALA A 139 -8.80 -14.59 -7.96
N MET A 140 -8.93 -13.27 -8.08
CA MET A 140 -9.57 -12.45 -7.05
C MET A 140 -11.09 -12.59 -7.13
N PHE A 141 -11.71 -13.01 -6.04
CA PHE A 141 -13.16 -13.12 -5.91
C PHE A 141 -13.79 -11.81 -5.46
N TYR A 142 -13.18 -11.17 -4.47
CA TYR A 142 -13.64 -9.91 -3.88
C TYR A 142 -12.47 -8.95 -3.73
N ALA A 143 -12.65 -7.73 -4.21
CA ALA A 143 -11.68 -6.66 -4.02
C ALA A 143 -11.60 -6.26 -2.55
N GLY A 144 -10.40 -5.89 -2.07
CA GLY A 144 -10.29 -5.23 -0.77
C GLY A 144 -10.97 -3.87 -0.79
N SER A 145 -10.98 -3.21 0.38
CA SER A 145 -11.39 -1.80 0.50
C SER A 145 -10.64 -0.93 -0.50
N LYS A 146 -11.19 0.25 -0.79
CA LYS A 146 -10.47 1.26 -1.56
C LYS A 146 -9.21 1.66 -0.80
N ASP A 147 -8.06 1.47 -1.42
CA ASP A 147 -6.74 1.59 -0.77
C ASP A 147 -6.53 2.98 -0.14
N TYR A 148 -7.03 4.03 -0.81
CA TYR A 148 -7.00 5.40 -0.27
C TYR A 148 -7.78 5.57 1.04
N ILE A 149 -8.86 4.80 1.28
CA ILE A 149 -9.60 4.81 2.56
C ILE A 149 -8.75 4.19 3.66
N ASP A 150 -8.03 3.11 3.37
CA ASP A 150 -7.17 2.46 4.35
C ASP A 150 -5.97 3.34 4.73
N ILE A 151 -5.39 4.05 3.76
CA ILE A 151 -4.37 5.08 4.02
C ILE A 151 -4.93 6.17 4.94
N VAL A 152 -6.12 6.72 4.64
CA VAL A 152 -6.76 7.74 5.49
C VAL A 152 -6.98 7.20 6.91
N LYS A 153 -7.56 6.01 7.06
CA LYS A 153 -7.77 5.34 8.35
C LYS A 153 -6.48 5.15 9.13
N ASP A 154 -5.41 4.74 8.47
CA ASP A 154 -4.13 4.51 9.11
C ASP A 154 -3.52 5.80 9.65
N ARG A 155 -3.51 6.86 8.83
CA ARG A 155 -2.97 8.17 9.25
C ARG A 155 -3.75 8.82 10.38
N LEU A 156 -5.08 8.64 10.41
CA LEU A 156 -5.94 9.19 11.47
C LEU A 156 -5.68 8.58 12.86
N LYS A 157 -5.00 7.43 12.95
CA LYS A 157 -4.55 6.87 14.23
C LYS A 157 -3.53 7.75 14.93
N TYR A 158 -2.82 8.61 14.19
CA TYR A 158 -1.69 9.39 14.68
C TYR A 158 -2.00 10.89 14.82
N ALA A 159 -2.78 11.46 13.90
CA ALA A 159 -3.14 12.88 13.93
C ALA A 159 -4.40 13.17 13.08
N GLU A 160 -5.05 14.28 13.35
CA GLU A 160 -6.00 14.89 12.42
C GLU A 160 -5.27 15.78 11.40
N PHE A 161 -5.69 15.74 10.15
CA PHE A 161 -5.04 16.45 9.05
C PHE A 161 -6.05 16.83 7.97
N ASP A 162 -5.67 17.77 7.12
CA ASP A 162 -6.47 18.13 5.96
C ASP A 162 -6.27 17.14 4.81
N ILE A 163 -7.33 16.79 4.10
CA ILE A 163 -7.27 15.95 2.90
C ILE A 163 -7.57 16.82 1.69
N VAL A 164 -6.71 16.75 0.68
CA VAL A 164 -6.90 17.50 -0.58
C VAL A 164 -6.78 16.52 -1.74
N THR A 165 -7.75 16.53 -2.66
CA THR A 165 -7.69 15.71 -3.87
C THR A 165 -8.32 16.41 -5.07
N ASP A 166 -7.75 16.19 -6.25
CA ASP A 166 -8.31 16.61 -7.54
C ASP A 166 -9.04 15.46 -8.27
N ILE A 167 -9.28 14.34 -7.59
CA ILE A 167 -9.96 13.17 -8.14
C ILE A 167 -11.35 13.06 -7.52
N LYS A 168 -12.39 13.24 -8.36
CA LYS A 168 -13.79 13.32 -7.92
C LYS A 168 -14.26 12.06 -7.17
N ASP A 169 -14.01 10.87 -7.72
CA ASP A 169 -14.42 9.60 -7.11
C ASP A 169 -13.78 9.38 -5.74
N ILE A 170 -12.52 9.82 -5.57
CA ILE A 170 -11.81 9.73 -4.29
C ILE A 170 -12.41 10.72 -3.30
N TYR A 171 -12.68 11.96 -3.72
CA TYR A 171 -13.32 12.96 -2.87
C TYR A 171 -14.68 12.47 -2.35
N GLU A 172 -15.55 12.00 -3.25
CA GLU A 172 -16.87 11.48 -2.90
C GLU A 172 -16.75 10.28 -1.94
N GLY A 173 -15.85 9.34 -2.24
CA GLY A 173 -15.62 8.18 -1.39
C GLY A 173 -15.09 8.51 0.02
N ILE A 174 -14.20 9.50 0.16
CA ILE A 174 -13.71 9.96 1.47
C ILE A 174 -14.81 10.69 2.25
N VAL A 175 -15.62 11.51 1.57
CA VAL A 175 -16.76 12.20 2.18
C VAL A 175 -17.78 11.19 2.70
N ASP A 176 -18.13 10.18 1.92
CA ASP A 176 -19.10 9.16 2.35
C ASP A 176 -18.55 8.33 3.51
N PHE A 177 -17.27 7.95 3.47
CA PHE A 177 -16.58 7.31 4.60
C PHE A 177 -16.69 8.14 5.89
N PHE A 178 -16.44 9.46 5.84
CA PHE A 178 -16.53 10.30 7.03
C PHE A 178 -17.96 10.57 7.50
N LYS A 179 -18.95 10.61 6.62
CA LYS A 179 -20.36 10.70 7.05
C LYS A 179 -20.77 9.53 7.93
N GLU A 180 -20.28 8.33 7.62
CA GLU A 180 -20.63 7.11 8.37
C GLU A 180 -19.83 6.99 9.69
N GLU A 181 -18.55 7.35 9.68
CA GLU A 181 -17.63 7.01 10.77
C GLU A 181 -17.23 8.20 11.65
N ARG A 182 -17.03 9.39 11.05
CA ARG A 182 -16.43 10.58 11.70
C ARG A 182 -16.86 11.89 11.03
N GLU A 183 -18.11 12.29 11.24
CA GLU A 183 -18.70 13.47 10.59
C GLU A 183 -17.97 14.78 10.95
N ASP A 184 -17.33 14.83 12.12
CA ASP A 184 -16.52 15.96 12.59
C ASP A 184 -15.31 16.28 11.70
N LEU A 185 -14.85 15.31 10.91
CA LEU A 185 -13.70 15.46 10.01
C LEU A 185 -14.07 15.92 8.59
N LEU A 186 -15.37 16.01 8.25
CA LEU A 186 -15.80 16.44 6.91
C LEU A 186 -15.26 17.80 6.50
N GLY A 187 -15.15 18.73 7.45
CA GLY A 187 -14.61 20.08 7.22
C GLY A 187 -13.14 20.11 6.81
N ARG A 188 -12.42 18.99 6.94
CA ARG A 188 -11.00 18.84 6.58
C ARG A 188 -10.80 18.27 5.17
N VAL A 189 -11.84 17.81 4.48
CA VAL A 189 -11.76 17.24 3.14
C VAL A 189 -12.07 18.30 2.09
N ARG A 190 -11.15 18.49 1.14
CA ARG A 190 -11.27 19.50 0.09
C ARG A 190 -11.07 18.88 -1.29
N PHE A 191 -12.08 19.05 -2.14
CA PHE A 191 -11.92 18.83 -3.58
C PHE A 191 -11.19 20.03 -4.18
N TYR A 192 -10.09 19.78 -4.88
CA TYR A 192 -9.32 20.80 -5.56
C TYR A 192 -9.72 20.85 -7.03
N GLU A 193 -10.26 21.99 -7.44
CA GLU A 193 -10.61 22.28 -8.82
C GLU A 193 -10.21 23.73 -9.11
N ASP A 194 -9.25 23.92 -10.01
CA ASP A 194 -8.78 25.24 -10.45
C ASP A 194 -8.49 25.21 -11.95
N ASN A 195 -8.99 26.22 -12.66
CA ASN A 195 -8.92 26.29 -14.13
C ASN A 195 -7.53 26.70 -14.65
N LEU A 196 -6.70 27.32 -13.82
CA LEU A 196 -5.42 27.92 -14.23
C LEU A 196 -4.23 27.10 -13.72
N ILE A 197 -4.30 26.57 -12.51
CA ILE A 197 -3.21 25.87 -11.84
C ILE A 197 -3.67 24.47 -11.47
N SER A 198 -3.01 23.44 -12.01
CA SER A 198 -3.30 22.06 -11.58
C SER A 198 -2.68 21.78 -10.21
N LEU A 199 -3.23 20.80 -9.49
CA LEU A 199 -2.73 20.39 -8.18
C LEU A 199 -1.25 19.95 -8.26
N ASN A 200 -0.89 19.25 -9.34
CA ASN A 200 0.49 18.89 -9.68
C ASN A 200 1.44 20.10 -9.72
N LYS A 201 1.01 21.22 -10.32
CA LYS A 201 1.81 22.45 -10.38
C LYS A 201 1.85 23.18 -9.05
N LEU A 202 0.72 23.26 -8.35
CA LEU A 202 0.60 23.96 -7.07
C LEU A 202 1.55 23.38 -6.02
N TYR A 203 1.70 22.05 -5.99
CA TYR A 203 2.54 21.34 -5.03
C TYR A 203 3.88 20.87 -5.60
N SER A 204 4.24 21.30 -6.82
CA SER A 204 5.48 20.91 -7.51
C SER A 204 5.71 19.40 -7.53
N ILE A 205 4.66 18.63 -7.81
CA ILE A 205 4.65 17.15 -7.70
C ILE A 205 5.64 16.52 -8.68
N ASP A 206 5.80 17.07 -9.87
CA ASP A 206 6.83 16.65 -10.82
C ASP A 206 8.25 16.70 -10.23
N THR A 207 8.58 17.81 -9.56
CA THR A 207 9.88 17.98 -8.89
C THR A 207 10.00 17.02 -7.72
N LEU A 208 8.95 16.88 -6.91
CA LEU A 208 8.92 15.94 -5.79
C LEU A 208 9.25 14.51 -6.25
N PHE A 209 8.58 14.00 -7.29
CA PHE A 209 8.87 12.65 -7.82
C PHE A 209 10.25 12.55 -8.46
N SER A 210 10.67 13.57 -9.21
CA SER A 210 12.01 13.60 -9.81
C SER A 210 13.11 13.51 -8.75
N ASP A 211 12.99 14.30 -7.68
CA ASP A 211 13.96 14.32 -6.59
C ASP A 211 13.93 13.02 -5.78
N SER A 212 12.73 12.47 -5.52
CA SER A 212 12.55 11.21 -4.78
C SER A 212 13.12 9.99 -5.50
N LEU A 213 13.14 10.01 -6.84
CA LEU A 213 13.68 8.93 -7.67
C LEU A 213 15.16 9.14 -8.05
N SER A 214 15.76 10.27 -7.65
CA SER A 214 17.15 10.57 -7.95
C SER A 214 18.09 9.69 -7.12
N LYS A 215 19.09 9.10 -7.79
CA LYS A 215 20.21 8.43 -7.09
C LYS A 215 21.02 9.41 -6.25
N LYS A 216 21.06 10.69 -6.61
CA LYS A 216 21.85 11.72 -5.92
C LYS A 216 20.96 12.67 -5.14
N VAL A 217 21.19 12.76 -3.83
CA VAL A 217 20.43 13.63 -2.92
C VAL A 217 21.38 14.66 -2.30
N TRP A 218 21.15 15.94 -2.55
CA TRP A 218 21.98 17.00 -1.97
C TRP A 218 21.62 17.27 -0.51
N LEU A 219 22.64 17.49 0.31
CA LEU A 219 22.51 17.92 1.70
C LEU A 219 22.67 19.45 1.79
N LYS A 220 22.08 20.04 2.83
CA LYS A 220 22.09 21.51 3.03
C LYS A 220 23.49 22.11 3.07
N ASP A 221 24.47 21.38 3.61
CA ASP A 221 25.85 21.83 3.77
C ASP A 221 26.73 21.58 2.53
N GLY A 222 26.11 21.24 1.39
CA GLY A 222 26.81 21.03 0.12
C GLY A 222 27.38 19.63 -0.09
N GLY A 223 27.29 18.74 0.90
CA GLY A 223 27.49 17.29 0.70
C GLY A 223 26.36 16.66 -0.11
N TYR A 224 26.50 15.38 -0.48
CA TYR A 224 25.43 14.63 -1.12
C TYR A 224 25.45 13.15 -0.74
N LEU A 225 24.28 12.53 -0.74
CA LEU A 225 24.11 11.09 -0.70
C LEU A 225 24.05 10.54 -2.13
N TYR A 226 24.63 9.37 -2.34
CA TYR A 226 24.43 8.59 -3.56
C TYR A 226 23.81 7.24 -3.19
N ILE A 227 22.56 7.02 -3.60
CA ILE A 227 21.73 5.88 -3.25
C ILE A 227 21.58 5.00 -4.49
N GLU A 228 22.03 3.76 -4.38
CA GLU A 228 21.94 2.78 -5.46
C GLU A 228 21.48 1.43 -4.95
N SER A 229 20.38 0.93 -5.53
CA SER A 229 19.85 -0.40 -5.24
C SER A 229 20.41 -1.42 -6.23
N THR A 230 20.98 -2.50 -5.68
CA THR A 230 21.38 -3.71 -6.39
C THR A 230 20.43 -4.86 -6.01
N GLU A 231 20.61 -6.04 -6.59
CA GLU A 231 19.75 -7.20 -6.31
C GLU A 231 19.72 -7.59 -4.83
N ALA A 232 20.87 -7.57 -4.15
CA ALA A 232 21.00 -8.07 -2.78
C ALA A 232 20.94 -6.97 -1.72
N LEU A 233 21.28 -5.73 -2.08
CA LEU A 233 21.44 -4.64 -1.12
C LEU A 233 21.23 -3.26 -1.76
N THR A 234 20.92 -2.27 -0.93
CA THR A 234 20.96 -0.85 -1.29
C THR A 234 22.18 -0.20 -0.64
N VAL A 235 23.04 0.41 -1.46
CA VAL A 235 24.19 1.18 -1.01
C VAL A 235 23.77 2.63 -0.85
N VAL A 236 24.11 3.23 0.29
CA VAL A 236 23.97 4.68 0.52
C VAL A 236 25.36 5.21 0.83
N ASP A 237 25.92 5.98 -0.09
CA ASP A 237 27.23 6.61 0.05
C ASP A 237 27.09 8.08 0.45
N VAL A 238 27.98 8.58 1.30
CA VAL A 238 27.98 9.96 1.81
C VAL A 238 29.21 10.68 1.30
N ASN A 239 29.01 11.70 0.48
CA ASN A 239 30.09 12.44 -0.18
C ASN A 239 30.10 13.92 0.24
N THR A 240 31.29 14.50 0.25
CA THR A 240 31.46 15.95 0.33
C THR A 240 31.31 16.56 -1.07
N GLY A 241 30.64 17.72 -1.17
CA GLY A 241 30.61 18.47 -2.43
C GLY A 241 31.86 19.32 -2.63
N LYS A 242 31.98 19.94 -3.80
CA LYS A 242 33.04 20.93 -4.03
C LYS A 242 32.91 22.06 -3.00
N ASN A 243 34.00 22.27 -2.26
CA ASN A 243 34.13 23.27 -1.22
C ASN A 243 33.77 24.68 -1.77
N VAL A 244 32.57 25.18 -1.48
CA VAL A 244 32.22 26.60 -1.68
C VAL A 244 32.54 27.38 -0.41
N ARG A 245 33.71 27.14 0.18
CA ARG A 245 34.32 28.04 1.16
C ARG A 245 35.52 28.69 0.50
N LYS A 246 35.28 29.87 -0.06
CA LYS A 246 36.33 30.84 -0.36
C LYS A 246 37.00 31.19 0.97
N LYS A 247 38.32 30.93 1.06
CA LYS A 247 39.30 31.47 2.03
C LYS A 247 38.79 31.74 3.45
N GLU A 248 39.08 30.83 4.37
CA GLU A 248 39.84 31.20 5.57
C GLU A 248 40.98 30.18 5.68
N ALA A 249 42.18 30.61 5.29
CA ALA A 249 43.38 29.90 5.64
C ALA A 249 43.54 30.06 7.16
N GLU A 250 43.44 28.96 7.90
CA GLU A 250 43.99 28.92 9.25
C GLU A 250 45.49 29.18 9.13
N ILE A 251 45.89 30.40 9.47
CA ILE A 251 47.25 30.67 9.90
C ILE A 251 47.34 30.10 11.31
N ILE A 252 48.04 28.99 11.46
CA ILE A 252 48.69 28.61 12.72
C ILE A 252 50.19 28.83 12.51
#